data_AF-A0A511J7Q3-F1
#
_entry.id   AF-A0A511J7Q3-F1
#
_cell.length_a   1.000
_cell.length_b   1.000
_cell.length_c   1.000
_cell.angle_alpha   90.00
_cell.angle_beta   90.00
_cell.angle_gamma   90.00
#
_symmetry.space_group_name_H-M   'P 1'
#
loop_
_entity.id
_entity.type
_entity.pdbx_description
1 polymer ?
#
loop_
_entity_poly.entity_id
_entity_poly.type
_entity_poly.pdbx_seq_one_letter_code
_entity_poly.pdbx_strand_id
1 'polypeptide(L)'
;MDAGALRVRYITSEGQEQETSLASVDGRCLAEGSPVRIPPSYVGQSNYPGLFWSATNGGHVWYESLLELTWLWLADFDPRVRRITAQPFELAGRDGERDRTRFPDFLVIDEHDETRVIDVKPERMLDKPEVRASLNWTGHAIGARGWRYEVWSGAHPTTLRNVRLLAVARRPGIVPTSVVDSVVAACPATGTTLGELERSARAAAMIGNPRIAVFAALWRGELTCDLRAPIDARTLVRAA
;
A
#
# COMPACT_ATOMS: atom_id res chain seq x y z
N MET A 1 -2.40 -14.43 24.05
CA MET A 1 -3.26 -15.03 23.01
C MET A 1 -2.41 -16.05 22.29
N ASP A 2 -2.91 -17.28 22.13
CA ASP A 2 -2.18 -18.34 21.44
C ASP A 2 -2.56 -18.34 19.94
N ALA A 3 -1.60 -18.02 19.06
CA ALA A 3 -1.82 -18.02 17.62
C ALA A 3 -2.13 -19.43 17.07
N GLY A 4 -1.73 -20.50 17.76
CA GLY A 4 -2.08 -21.87 17.39
C GLY A 4 -3.58 -22.19 17.57
N ALA A 5 -4.26 -21.47 18.47
CA ALA A 5 -5.70 -21.64 18.72
C ALA A 5 -6.59 -20.80 17.80
N LEU A 6 -6.02 -19.91 16.99
CA LEU A 6 -6.74 -19.07 16.04
C LEU A 6 -6.73 -19.72 14.66
N ARG A 7 -7.88 -19.75 14.00
CA ARG A 7 -8.05 -20.29 12.65
C ARG A 7 -7.88 -19.20 11.61
N VAL A 8 -7.24 -19.55 10.51
CA VAL A 8 -7.08 -18.73 9.31
C VAL A 8 -7.64 -19.50 8.12
N ARG A 9 -8.62 -18.91 7.45
CA ARG A 9 -9.16 -19.42 6.18
C ARG A 9 -8.75 -18.48 5.07
N TYR A 10 -8.21 -19.01 3.98
CA TYR A 10 -7.67 -18.21 2.87
C TYR A 10 -7.84 -18.91 1.52
N ILE A 11 -7.76 -18.14 0.43
CA ILE A 11 -7.79 -18.67 -0.93
C ILE A 11 -6.38 -18.62 -1.51
N THR A 12 -5.85 -19.75 -1.96
CA THR A 12 -4.52 -19.83 -2.58
C THR A 12 -4.46 -19.11 -3.93
N SER A 13 -3.26 -18.96 -4.49
CA SER A 13 -3.06 -18.43 -5.85
C SER A 13 -3.74 -19.27 -6.93
N GLU A 14 -3.98 -20.57 -6.65
CA GLU A 14 -4.71 -21.50 -7.52
C GLU A 14 -6.23 -21.42 -7.34
N GLY A 15 -6.73 -20.56 -6.45
CA GLY A 15 -8.16 -20.42 -6.18
C GLY A 15 -8.73 -21.49 -5.23
N GLN A 16 -7.88 -22.23 -4.51
CA GLN A 16 -8.33 -23.26 -3.56
C GLN A 16 -8.52 -22.66 -2.18
N GLU A 17 -9.62 -23.01 -1.52
CA GLU A 17 -9.84 -22.67 -0.12
C GLU A 17 -9.00 -23.58 0.79
N GLN A 18 -8.31 -22.97 1.74
CA GLN A 18 -7.49 -23.64 2.75
C GLN A 18 -7.83 -23.10 4.13
N GLU A 19 -7.72 -23.95 5.14
CA GLU A 19 -7.87 -23.59 6.54
C GLU A 19 -6.72 -24.16 7.36
N THR A 20 -6.14 -23.33 8.22
CA THR A 20 -5.04 -23.72 9.11
C THR A 20 -5.01 -22.83 10.36
N SER A 21 -4.04 -23.03 11.26
CA SER A 21 -3.84 -22.12 12.39
C SER A 21 -3.10 -20.85 11.96
N LEU A 22 -3.32 -19.74 12.68
CA LEU A 22 -2.55 -18.51 12.45
C LEU A 22 -1.06 -18.75 12.63
N ALA A 23 -0.65 -19.60 13.59
CA ALA A 23 0.74 -19.97 13.81
C ALA A 23 1.39 -20.69 12.60
N SER A 24 0.61 -21.46 11.84
CA SER A 24 1.11 -22.31 10.75
C SER A 24 1.01 -21.68 9.36
N VAL A 25 0.15 -20.69 9.16
CA VAL A 25 -0.02 -20.07 7.83
C VAL A 25 1.22 -19.30 7.40
N ASP A 26 1.62 -19.44 6.14
CA ASP A 26 2.68 -18.64 5.53
C ASP A 26 2.11 -17.32 4.97
N GLY A 27 2.72 -16.20 5.34
CA GLY A 27 2.35 -14.89 4.85
C GLY A 27 2.49 -14.74 3.34
N ARG A 28 3.45 -15.44 2.71
CA ARG A 28 3.61 -15.42 1.24
C ARG A 28 2.43 -16.10 0.54
N CYS A 29 1.96 -17.24 1.05
CA CYS A 29 0.77 -17.89 0.51
C CYS A 29 -0.47 -16.99 0.57
N LEU A 30 -0.62 -16.22 1.65
CA LEU A 30 -1.69 -15.22 1.78
C LEU A 30 -1.52 -14.06 0.80
N ALA A 31 -0.28 -13.59 0.61
CA ALA A 31 0.03 -12.50 -0.30
C ALA A 31 -0.16 -12.88 -1.77
N GLU A 32 0.09 -14.14 -2.13
CA GLU A 32 -0.11 -14.64 -3.50
C GLU A 32 -1.55 -15.04 -3.78
N GLY A 33 -2.34 -15.24 -2.73
CA GLY A 33 -3.73 -15.64 -2.77
C GLY A 33 -4.70 -14.62 -3.35
N SER A 34 -5.96 -15.04 -3.43
CA SER A 34 -7.08 -14.20 -3.83
C SER A 34 -7.90 -13.74 -2.61
N PRO A 35 -8.66 -12.63 -2.73
CA PRO A 35 -9.54 -12.18 -1.64
C PRO A 35 -10.51 -13.27 -1.18
N VAL A 36 -10.62 -13.49 0.12
CA VAL A 36 -11.53 -14.52 0.68
C VAL A 36 -13.00 -14.17 0.60
N ARG A 37 -13.30 -12.90 0.33
CA ARG A 37 -14.64 -12.41 0.04
C ARG A 37 -14.54 -11.39 -1.08
N ILE A 38 -15.53 -11.38 -1.96
CA ILE A 38 -15.70 -10.33 -2.96
C ILE A 38 -16.78 -9.39 -2.45
N PRO A 39 -16.57 -8.07 -2.44
CA PRO A 39 -17.57 -7.12 -1.99
C PRO A 39 -18.84 -7.27 -2.84
N PRO A 40 -20.04 -7.40 -2.23
CA PRO A 40 -21.28 -7.42 -3.01
C PRO A 40 -21.53 -6.04 -3.64
N SER A 41 -22.23 -6.03 -4.78
CA SER A 41 -22.69 -4.81 -5.47
C SER A 41 -24.21 -4.79 -5.53
N TYR A 42 -24.83 -3.73 -5.02
CA TYR A 42 -26.29 -3.57 -5.02
C TYR A 42 -26.73 -2.09 -5.00
N VAL A 43 -27.98 -1.84 -5.42
CA VAL A 43 -28.55 -0.48 -5.50
C VAL A 43 -28.64 0.15 -4.12
N GLY A 44 -28.15 1.39 -3.97
CA GLY A 44 -28.18 2.14 -2.71
C GLY A 44 -27.02 1.86 -1.75
N GLN A 45 -26.00 1.12 -2.18
CA GLN A 45 -24.81 0.85 -1.38
C GLN A 45 -24.04 2.14 -1.06
N SER A 46 -23.73 2.35 0.22
CA SER A 46 -22.94 3.50 0.70
C SER A 46 -21.43 3.34 0.51
N ASN A 47 -20.99 2.11 0.29
CA ASN A 47 -19.60 1.76 0.04
C ASN A 47 -19.27 1.91 -1.45
N TYR A 48 -17.99 2.15 -1.77
CA TYR A 48 -17.51 2.37 -3.13
C TYR A 48 -16.56 1.22 -3.52
N PRO A 49 -17.07 0.02 -3.82
CA PRO A 49 -16.22 -1.08 -4.21
C PRO A 49 -15.63 -0.86 -5.61
N GLY A 50 -14.40 -1.31 -5.82
CA GLY A 50 -13.76 -1.22 -7.13
C GLY A 50 -12.42 -1.94 -7.22
N LEU A 51 -11.82 -1.86 -8.42
CA LEU A 51 -10.51 -2.40 -8.73
C LEU A 51 -9.50 -1.27 -8.90
N PHE A 52 -8.39 -1.32 -8.17
CA PHE A 52 -7.25 -0.42 -8.31
C PHE A 52 -6.11 -1.14 -9.03
N TRP A 53 -5.65 -0.61 -10.17
CA TRP A 53 -4.45 -1.13 -10.82
C TRP A 53 -3.19 -0.63 -10.08
N SER A 54 -2.50 -1.58 -9.44
CA SER A 54 -1.26 -1.39 -8.68
C SER A 54 -0.04 -1.63 -9.56
N ALA A 55 0.87 -0.65 -9.58
CA ALA A 55 2.17 -0.80 -10.24
C ALA A 55 3.05 -1.84 -9.51
N THR A 56 2.97 -1.88 -8.18
CA THR A 56 3.69 -2.84 -7.32
C THR A 56 3.32 -4.27 -7.66
N ASN A 57 2.03 -4.57 -7.81
CA ASN A 57 1.56 -5.91 -8.13
C ASN A 57 1.59 -6.24 -9.63
N GLY A 58 1.67 -5.21 -10.51
CA GLY A 58 1.41 -5.37 -11.94
C GLY A 58 -0.02 -5.81 -12.27
N GLY A 59 -0.98 -5.58 -11.37
CA GLY A 59 -2.33 -6.15 -11.43
C GLY A 59 -3.35 -5.37 -10.60
N HIS A 60 -4.58 -5.89 -10.55
CA HIS A 60 -5.65 -5.22 -9.80
C HIS A 60 -5.73 -5.69 -8.35
N VAL A 61 -6.03 -4.75 -7.44
CA VAL A 61 -6.33 -4.96 -6.03
C VAL A 61 -7.73 -4.42 -5.74
N TRP A 62 -8.54 -5.20 -5.02
CA TRP A 62 -9.88 -4.77 -4.63
C TRP A 62 -9.84 -3.75 -3.48
N TYR A 63 -10.83 -2.87 -3.45
CA TYR A 63 -11.15 -2.03 -2.30
C TYR A 63 -12.67 -1.92 -2.14
N GLU A 64 -13.16 -1.66 -0.93
CA GLU A 64 -14.58 -1.46 -0.59
C GLU A 64 -14.92 0.00 -0.26
N SER A 65 -13.91 0.83 0.03
CA SER A 65 -14.12 2.22 0.42
C SER A 65 -13.12 3.18 -0.23
N LEU A 66 -13.49 4.46 -0.33
CA LEU A 66 -12.57 5.50 -0.80
C LEU A 66 -11.38 5.70 0.14
N LEU A 67 -11.52 5.33 1.41
CA LEU A 67 -10.42 5.38 2.38
C LEU A 67 -9.41 4.25 2.09
N GLU A 68 -9.88 3.04 1.80
CA GLU A 68 -9.04 1.94 1.31
C GLU A 68 -8.36 2.29 -0.02
N LEU A 69 -9.10 2.89 -0.98
CA LEU A 69 -8.49 3.39 -2.21
C LEU A 69 -7.38 4.41 -1.93
N THR A 70 -7.54 5.25 -0.91
CA THR A 70 -6.52 6.21 -0.50
C THR A 70 -5.29 5.50 0.06
N TRP A 71 -5.47 4.49 0.90
CA TRP A 71 -4.37 3.66 1.39
C TRP A 71 -3.63 2.97 0.25
N LEU A 72 -4.35 2.40 -0.73
CA LEU A 72 -3.76 1.74 -1.90
C LEU A 72 -2.86 2.67 -2.71
N TRP A 73 -3.25 3.94 -2.89
CA TRP A 73 -2.38 4.91 -3.57
C TRP A 73 -1.03 5.09 -2.87
N LEU A 74 -1.03 5.11 -1.54
CA LEU A 74 0.18 5.32 -0.75
C LEU A 74 1.01 4.04 -0.66
N ALA A 75 0.36 2.89 -0.49
CA ALA A 75 1.02 1.58 -0.48
C ALA A 75 1.70 1.30 -1.82
N ASP A 76 1.05 1.63 -2.94
CA ASP A 76 1.60 1.43 -4.29
C ASP A 76 2.74 2.41 -4.64
N PHE A 77 2.87 3.50 -3.88
CA PHE A 77 3.93 4.49 -4.01
C PHE A 77 5.14 4.18 -3.11
N ASP A 78 4.96 3.41 -2.03
CA ASP A 78 6.04 3.09 -1.10
C ASP A 78 7.00 2.05 -1.73
N PRO A 79 8.27 2.40 -2.04
CA PRO A 79 9.21 1.51 -2.72
C PRO A 79 9.58 0.26 -1.89
N ARG A 80 9.23 0.28 -0.60
CA ARG A 80 9.46 -0.82 0.33
C ARG A 80 8.38 -1.90 0.22
N VAL A 81 7.24 -1.61 -0.39
CA VAL A 81 6.14 -2.57 -0.57
C VAL A 81 6.43 -3.41 -1.82
N ARG A 82 6.30 -4.73 -1.71
CA ARG A 82 6.55 -5.68 -2.81
C ARG A 82 5.31 -6.46 -3.24
N ARG A 83 4.35 -6.63 -2.33
CA ARG A 83 3.06 -7.24 -2.65
C ARG A 83 1.98 -6.61 -1.80
N ILE A 84 0.81 -6.38 -2.41
CA ILE A 84 -0.39 -5.88 -1.74
C ILE A 84 -1.55 -6.85 -2.01
N THR A 85 -2.23 -7.34 -0.98
CA THR A 85 -3.38 -8.24 -1.16
C THR A 85 -4.55 -7.77 -0.34
N ALA A 86 -5.69 -7.59 -0.99
CA ALA A 86 -6.94 -7.22 -0.34
C ALA A 86 -7.61 -8.44 0.28
N GLN A 87 -8.13 -8.27 1.50
CA GLN A 87 -8.88 -9.30 2.24
C GLN A 87 -8.23 -10.68 2.17
N PRO A 88 -6.96 -10.75 2.61
CA PRO A 88 -6.06 -11.87 2.36
C PRO A 88 -6.51 -13.16 3.07
N PHE A 89 -7.26 -13.04 4.17
CA PHE A 89 -7.76 -14.16 4.95
C PHE A 89 -8.93 -13.77 5.85
N GLU A 90 -9.67 -14.79 6.28
CA GLU A 90 -10.54 -14.73 7.44
C GLU A 90 -9.76 -15.21 8.67
N LEU A 91 -9.83 -14.45 9.76
CA LEU A 91 -9.27 -14.81 11.06
C LEU A 91 -10.40 -15.07 12.05
N ALA A 92 -10.44 -16.27 12.61
CA ALA A 92 -11.48 -16.67 13.56
C ALA A 92 -10.89 -17.25 14.86
N GLY A 93 -11.47 -16.92 16.00
CA GLY A 93 -11.07 -17.51 17.27
C GLY A 93 -11.73 -16.89 18.48
N ARG A 94 -11.29 -17.32 19.66
CA ARG A 94 -11.87 -16.89 20.93
C ARG A 94 -11.42 -15.47 21.30
N ASP A 95 -12.36 -14.66 21.75
CA ASP A 95 -12.19 -13.34 22.35
C ASP A 95 -12.90 -13.32 23.72
N GLY A 96 -12.19 -13.77 24.76
CA GLY A 96 -12.78 -14.03 26.07
C GLY A 96 -13.83 -15.16 26.00
N GLU A 97 -15.09 -14.83 26.28
CA GLU A 97 -16.20 -15.79 26.23
C GLU A 97 -16.92 -15.86 24.88
N ARG A 98 -16.54 -15.00 23.92
CA ARG A 98 -17.19 -14.91 22.61
C ARG A 98 -16.26 -15.43 21.53
N ASP A 99 -16.84 -15.92 20.45
CA ASP A 99 -16.10 -16.18 19.22
C ASP A 99 -16.11 -14.91 18.37
N ARG A 100 -14.99 -14.63 17.72
CA ARG A 100 -14.80 -13.47 16.85
C ARG A 100 -14.26 -13.92 15.51
N THR A 101 -14.82 -13.35 14.46
CA THR A 101 -14.36 -13.49 13.07
C THR A 101 -14.00 -12.11 12.52
N ARG A 102 -12.88 -12.01 11.82
CA ARG A 102 -12.35 -10.78 11.22
C ARG A 102 -11.83 -11.04 9.82
N PHE A 103 -11.93 -10.02 8.98
CA PHE A 103 -11.36 -9.98 7.64
C PHE A 103 -10.49 -8.73 7.59
N PRO A 104 -9.17 -8.84 7.77
CA PRO A 104 -8.28 -7.69 7.60
C PRO A 104 -8.42 -7.08 6.21
N ASP A 105 -8.32 -5.77 6.11
CA ASP A 105 -8.56 -5.08 4.84
C ASP A 105 -7.44 -5.36 3.83
N PHE A 106 -6.17 -5.34 4.27
CA PHE A 106 -5.01 -5.66 3.43
C PHE A 106 -3.91 -6.45 4.14
N LEU A 107 -3.08 -7.14 3.35
CA LEU A 107 -1.77 -7.63 3.74
C LEU A 107 -0.71 -7.12 2.76
N VAL A 108 0.45 -6.79 3.30
CA VAL A 108 1.63 -6.36 2.57
C VAL A 108 2.80 -7.28 2.90
N ILE A 109 3.58 -7.63 1.86
CA ILE A 109 4.95 -8.11 2.01
C ILE A 109 5.88 -6.97 1.61
N ASP A 110 6.83 -6.64 2.49
CA ASP A 110 7.82 -5.62 2.21
C ASP A 110 9.13 -6.17 1.61
N GLU A 111 10.09 -5.29 1.38
CA GLU A 111 11.40 -5.59 0.79
C GLU A 111 12.28 -6.52 1.62
N HIS A 112 11.94 -6.73 2.90
CA HIS A 112 12.60 -7.66 3.81
C HIS A 112 11.81 -8.94 4.01
N ASP A 113 10.81 -9.18 3.14
CA ASP A 113 9.86 -10.30 3.22
C ASP A 113 9.07 -10.33 4.55
N GLU A 114 8.93 -9.19 5.22
CA GLU A 114 8.13 -9.10 6.44
C GLU A 114 6.65 -8.89 6.11
N THR A 115 5.79 -9.60 6.84
CA THR A 115 4.34 -9.49 6.71
C THR A 115 3.79 -8.37 7.57
N ARG A 116 3.01 -7.49 6.94
CA ARG A 116 2.21 -6.46 7.61
C ARG A 116 0.73 -6.66 7.29
N VAL A 117 -0.12 -6.61 8.30
CA VAL A 117 -1.58 -6.69 8.16
C VAL A 117 -2.18 -5.34 8.51
N ILE A 118 -3.08 -4.86 7.65
CA ILE A 118 -3.62 -3.50 7.71
C ILE A 118 -5.14 -3.56 7.83
N ASP A 119 -5.67 -2.86 8.83
CA ASP A 119 -7.09 -2.50 8.89
C ASP A 119 -7.23 -1.00 8.60
N VAL A 120 -8.07 -0.65 7.63
CA VAL A 120 -8.36 0.73 7.24
C VAL A 120 -9.65 1.18 7.93
N LYS A 121 -9.56 2.21 8.78
CA LYS A 121 -10.71 2.68 9.58
C LYS A 121 -10.70 4.20 9.73
N PRO A 122 -11.82 4.91 9.45
CA PRO A 122 -11.87 6.35 9.68
C PRO A 122 -11.59 6.71 11.13
N GLU A 123 -10.83 7.78 11.38
CA GLU A 123 -10.43 8.23 12.73
C GLU A 123 -11.63 8.29 13.70
N ARG A 124 -12.74 8.87 13.26
CA ARG A 124 -14.01 8.99 14.04
C ARG A 124 -14.61 7.66 14.52
N MET A 125 -14.17 6.53 13.98
CA MET A 125 -14.64 5.19 14.37
C MET A 125 -13.74 4.55 15.43
N LEU A 126 -12.50 5.02 15.61
CA LEU A 126 -11.51 4.42 16.51
C LEU A 126 -11.88 4.59 18.00
N ASP A 127 -12.70 5.59 18.32
CA ASP A 127 -13.21 5.82 19.67
C ASP A 127 -14.40 4.94 20.05
N LYS A 128 -15.00 4.25 19.09
CA LYS A 128 -16.12 3.34 19.39
C LYS A 128 -15.58 2.10 20.12
N PRO A 129 -16.08 1.78 21.33
CA PRO A 129 -15.53 0.67 22.13
C PRO A 129 -15.50 -0.67 21.40
N GLU A 130 -16.55 -0.99 20.63
CA GLU A 130 -16.64 -2.23 19.87
C GLU A 130 -15.59 -2.29 18.74
N VAL A 131 -15.38 -1.18 18.02
CA VAL A 131 -14.36 -1.09 16.96
C VAL A 131 -12.98 -1.26 17.57
N ARG A 132 -12.68 -0.53 18.65
CA ARG A 132 -11.40 -0.61 19.35
C ARG A 132 -11.12 -2.00 19.90
N ALA A 133 -12.10 -2.64 20.53
CA ALA A 133 -11.97 -4.02 21.01
C ALA A 133 -11.68 -4.99 19.87
N SER A 134 -12.38 -4.84 18.75
CA SER A 134 -12.18 -5.64 17.54
C SER A 134 -10.77 -5.49 16.97
N LEU A 135 -10.29 -4.25 16.80
CA LEU A 135 -8.95 -3.95 16.28
C LEU A 135 -7.85 -4.43 17.23
N ASN A 136 -8.02 -4.23 18.55
CA ASN A 136 -7.07 -4.71 19.56
C ASN A 136 -6.96 -6.24 19.55
N TRP A 137 -8.08 -6.95 19.42
CA TRP A 137 -8.06 -8.41 19.32
C TRP A 137 -7.26 -8.87 18.08
N THR A 138 -7.51 -8.26 16.91
CA THR A 138 -6.74 -8.55 15.70
C THR A 138 -5.26 -8.21 15.89
N GLY A 139 -4.94 -7.06 16.46
CA GLY A 139 -3.55 -6.66 16.72
C GLY A 139 -2.81 -7.63 17.63
N HIS A 140 -3.45 -8.12 18.70
CA HIS A 140 -2.86 -9.14 19.55
C HIS A 140 -2.66 -10.48 18.82
N ALA A 141 -3.61 -10.89 17.99
CA ALA A 141 -3.51 -12.12 17.20
C ALA A 141 -2.33 -12.06 16.20
N ILE A 142 -2.29 -11.01 15.38
CA ILE A 142 -1.25 -10.79 14.37
C ILE A 142 0.12 -10.59 15.04
N GLY A 143 0.18 -9.85 16.14
CA GLY A 143 1.40 -9.69 16.93
C GLY A 143 1.92 -11.00 17.54
N ALA A 144 1.02 -11.86 18.04
CA ALA A 144 1.40 -13.18 18.57
C ALA A 144 1.98 -14.11 17.50
N ARG A 145 1.62 -13.90 16.21
CA ARG A 145 2.22 -14.58 15.06
C ARG A 145 3.61 -14.03 14.68
N GLY A 146 4.00 -12.88 15.23
CA GLY A 146 5.22 -12.17 14.87
C GLY A 146 5.08 -11.27 13.63
N TRP A 147 3.86 -10.98 13.19
CA TRP A 147 3.60 -10.05 12.10
C TRP A 147 3.31 -8.65 12.63
N ARG A 148 3.56 -7.63 11.81
CA ARG A 148 3.20 -6.25 12.18
C ARG A 148 1.72 -6.01 11.88
N TYR A 149 1.04 -5.33 12.79
CA TYR A 149 -0.34 -4.91 12.61
C TYR A 149 -0.42 -3.38 12.58
N GLU A 150 -1.15 -2.84 11.61
CA GLU A 150 -1.35 -1.41 11.43
C GLU A 150 -2.85 -1.11 11.31
N VAL A 151 -3.31 -0.11 12.06
CA VAL A 151 -4.60 0.52 11.82
C VAL A 151 -4.35 1.84 11.12
N TRP A 152 -4.80 1.96 9.88
CA TRP A 152 -4.58 3.15 9.07
C TRP A 152 -5.87 3.97 8.94
N SER A 153 -5.82 5.26 9.29
CA SER A 153 -6.99 6.13 9.35
C SER A 153 -7.01 7.30 8.38
N GLY A 154 -5.93 7.50 7.64
CA GLY A 154 -5.81 8.58 6.68
C GLY A 154 -4.37 9.04 6.47
N ALA A 155 -4.21 9.95 5.51
CA ALA A 155 -2.98 10.69 5.31
C ALA A 155 -3.30 12.18 5.09
N HIS A 156 -2.28 13.01 5.18
CA HIS A 156 -2.42 14.43 4.87
C HIS A 156 -2.95 14.62 3.44
N PRO A 157 -3.98 15.47 3.19
CA PRO A 157 -4.57 15.61 1.86
C PRO A 157 -3.58 15.98 0.76
N THR A 158 -2.59 16.82 1.08
CA THR A 158 -1.53 17.21 0.14
C THR A 158 -0.65 16.03 -0.26
N THR A 159 -0.36 15.11 0.68
CA THR A 159 0.43 13.90 0.39
C THR A 159 -0.30 13.03 -0.63
N LEU A 160 -1.58 12.75 -0.41
CA LEU A 160 -2.38 11.98 -1.37
C LEU A 160 -2.47 12.68 -2.74
N ARG A 161 -2.68 14.00 -2.75
CA ARG A 161 -2.71 14.79 -4.00
C ARG A 161 -1.40 14.65 -4.77
N ASN A 162 -0.27 14.77 -4.07
CA ASN A 162 1.05 14.68 -4.68
C ASN A 162 1.36 13.26 -5.17
N VAL A 163 1.03 12.22 -4.39
CA VAL A 163 1.18 10.84 -4.84
C VAL A 163 0.35 10.57 -6.10
N ARG A 164 -0.90 11.05 -6.15
CA ARG A 164 -1.74 10.94 -7.37
C ARG A 164 -1.18 11.72 -8.55
N LEU A 165 -0.49 12.85 -8.32
CA LEU A 165 0.22 13.58 -9.37
C LEU A 165 1.39 12.76 -9.91
N LEU A 166 2.22 12.19 -9.03
CA LEU A 166 3.38 11.36 -9.40
C LEU A 166 2.95 10.06 -10.09
N ALA A 167 1.75 9.55 -9.79
CA ALA A 167 1.19 8.36 -10.38
C ALA A 167 1.05 8.37 -11.91
N VAL A 168 1.16 9.54 -12.55
CA VAL A 168 1.22 9.65 -14.02
C VAL A 168 2.41 8.87 -14.61
N ALA A 169 3.48 8.69 -13.83
CA ALA A 169 4.70 8.01 -14.24
C ALA A 169 4.84 6.60 -13.64
N ARG A 170 3.81 6.07 -12.96
CA ARG A 170 3.92 4.84 -12.16
C ARG A 170 4.08 3.56 -12.96
N ARG A 171 3.54 3.50 -14.18
CA ARG A 171 3.54 2.25 -14.95
C ARG A 171 4.95 1.99 -15.48
N PRO A 172 5.48 0.76 -15.32
CA PRO A 172 6.72 0.37 -15.97
C PRO A 172 6.66 0.67 -17.48
N GLY A 173 7.76 1.20 -18.04
CA GLY A 173 7.87 1.50 -19.46
C GLY A 173 7.32 2.86 -19.93
N ILE A 174 6.67 3.67 -19.08
CA ILE A 174 6.26 5.05 -19.46
C ILE A 174 7.48 5.91 -19.77
N VAL A 175 8.55 5.76 -18.99
CA VAL A 175 9.83 6.44 -19.19
C VAL A 175 10.91 5.35 -19.28
N PRO A 176 11.80 5.39 -20.29
CA PRO A 176 12.93 4.48 -20.35
C PRO A 176 13.79 4.59 -19.09
N THR A 177 14.22 3.45 -18.54
CA THR A 177 15.01 3.42 -17.30
C THR A 177 16.25 4.28 -17.40
N SER A 178 16.97 4.25 -18.53
CA SER A 178 18.14 5.09 -18.77
C SER A 178 17.89 6.59 -18.64
N VAL A 179 16.69 7.06 -18.98
CA VAL A 179 16.31 8.48 -18.82
C VAL A 179 16.06 8.82 -17.35
N VAL A 180 15.46 7.89 -16.60
CA VAL A 180 15.27 8.03 -15.15
C VAL A 180 16.64 8.06 -14.44
N ASP A 181 17.49 7.08 -14.73
CA ASP A 181 18.84 6.97 -14.16
C ASP A 181 19.67 8.24 -14.43
N SER A 182 19.54 8.81 -15.64
CA SER A 182 20.24 10.04 -16.01
C SER A 182 19.77 11.25 -15.21
N VAL A 183 18.46 11.35 -14.94
CA VAL A 183 17.91 12.42 -14.08
C VAL A 183 18.35 12.25 -12.63
N VAL A 184 18.40 11.02 -12.12
CA VAL A 184 18.90 10.72 -10.78
C VAL A 184 20.38 11.09 -10.67
N ALA A 185 21.21 10.71 -11.65
CA ALA A 185 22.62 11.04 -11.70
C ALA A 185 22.89 12.56 -11.83
N ALA A 186 21.97 13.30 -12.45
CA ALA A 186 22.06 14.75 -12.56
C ALA A 186 21.65 15.48 -11.26
N CYS A 187 21.06 14.80 -10.28
CA CYS A 187 20.69 15.37 -8.99
C CYS A 187 21.94 15.50 -8.09
N PRO A 188 22.34 16.71 -7.67
CA PRO A 188 23.49 16.88 -6.80
C PRO A 188 23.29 16.21 -5.44
N ALA A 189 24.37 15.78 -4.79
CA ALA A 189 24.32 15.21 -3.44
C ALA A 189 23.69 16.18 -2.40
N THR A 190 23.83 17.49 -2.61
CA THR A 190 23.20 18.52 -1.78
C THR A 190 21.69 18.69 -2.02
N GLY A 191 21.14 18.04 -3.05
CA GLY A 191 19.81 18.29 -3.60
C GLY A 191 19.77 19.50 -4.54
N THR A 192 18.67 19.65 -5.25
CA THR A 192 18.37 20.78 -6.14
C THR A 192 16.86 20.99 -6.23
N THR A 193 16.41 22.12 -6.79
CA THR A 193 14.98 22.28 -7.06
C THR A 193 14.53 21.46 -8.26
N LEU A 194 13.27 21.02 -8.27
CA LEU A 194 12.68 20.28 -9.39
C LEU A 194 12.83 21.04 -10.71
N GLY A 195 12.66 22.37 -10.71
CA GLY A 195 12.80 23.22 -11.89
C GLY A 195 14.25 23.37 -12.37
N GLU A 196 15.23 23.32 -11.48
CA GLU A 196 16.65 23.25 -11.87
C GLU A 196 17.00 21.90 -12.48
N LEU A 197 16.54 20.81 -11.85
CA LEU A 197 16.77 19.46 -12.37
C LEU A 197 16.13 19.27 -13.75
N GLU A 198 14.90 19.74 -13.93
CA GLU A 198 14.23 19.77 -15.22
C GLU A 198 15.01 20.57 -16.28
N ARG A 199 15.59 21.72 -15.93
CA ARG A 199 16.39 22.53 -16.85
C ARG A 199 17.70 21.84 -17.22
N SER A 200 18.39 21.25 -16.24
CA SER A 200 19.62 20.49 -16.45
C SER A 200 19.40 19.32 -17.40
N ALA A 201 18.34 18.55 -17.18
CA ALA A 201 17.98 17.43 -18.05
C ALA A 201 17.66 17.86 -19.50
N ARG A 202 17.02 19.02 -19.71
CA ARG A 202 16.79 19.57 -21.07
C ARG A 202 18.11 19.99 -21.73
N ALA A 203 18.99 20.65 -20.98
CA ALA A 203 20.27 21.12 -21.50
C ALA A 203 21.18 19.95 -21.91
N ALA A 204 21.09 18.83 -21.20
CA ALA A 204 21.78 17.58 -21.55
C ALA A 204 21.17 16.82 -22.75
N ALA A 205 20.17 17.40 -23.43
CA ALA A 205 19.46 16.80 -24.56
C ALA A 205 18.90 15.39 -24.27
N MET A 206 18.49 15.14 -23.02
CA MET A 206 17.88 13.86 -22.65
C MET A 206 16.57 13.67 -23.42
N ILE A 207 16.38 12.47 -23.99
CA ILE A 207 15.18 12.14 -24.77
C ILE A 207 13.97 12.02 -23.84
N GLY A 208 12.88 12.72 -24.16
CA GLY A 208 11.59 12.62 -23.46
C GLY A 208 11.19 13.88 -22.71
N ASN A 209 10.21 13.77 -21.81
CA ASN A 209 9.75 14.87 -20.97
C ASN A 209 10.45 14.80 -19.58
N PRO A 210 11.37 15.74 -19.28
CA PRO A 210 12.12 15.75 -18.02
C PRO A 210 11.25 15.70 -16.77
N ARG A 211 10.07 16.34 -16.80
CA ARG A 211 9.15 16.33 -15.67
C ARG A 211 8.67 14.92 -15.35
N ILE A 212 8.29 14.16 -16.39
CA ILE A 212 7.79 12.80 -16.23
C ILE A 212 8.93 11.87 -15.79
N ALA A 213 10.17 12.12 -16.22
CA ALA A 213 11.34 11.39 -15.74
C ALA A 213 11.63 11.67 -14.25
N VAL A 214 11.56 12.93 -13.80
CA VAL A 214 11.66 13.27 -12.37
C VAL A 214 10.53 12.62 -11.57
N PHE A 215 9.30 12.64 -12.09
CA PHE A 215 8.16 11.99 -11.43
C PHE A 215 8.32 10.47 -11.35
N ALA A 216 8.88 9.84 -12.38
CA ALA A 216 9.21 8.42 -12.37
C ALA A 216 10.26 8.11 -11.30
N ALA A 217 11.32 8.93 -11.21
CA ALA A 217 12.36 8.77 -10.19
C ALA A 217 11.80 8.93 -8.76
N LEU A 218 10.92 9.91 -8.54
CA LEU A 218 10.20 10.08 -7.27
C LEU A 218 9.27 8.89 -6.96
N TRP A 219 8.57 8.37 -7.96
CA TRP A 219 7.69 7.19 -7.79
C TRP A 219 8.47 5.93 -7.43
N ARG A 220 9.66 5.74 -8.03
CA ARG A 220 10.54 4.60 -7.74
C ARG A 220 11.29 4.74 -6.42
N GLY A 221 11.19 5.89 -5.76
CA GLY A 221 11.95 6.19 -4.54
C GLY A 221 13.43 6.40 -4.78
N GLU A 222 13.87 6.68 -6.02
CA GLU A 222 15.25 7.01 -6.36
C GLU A 222 15.55 8.51 -6.12
N LEU A 223 14.51 9.34 -6.18
CA LEU A 223 14.49 10.70 -5.67
C LEU A 223 13.48 10.81 -4.52
N THR A 224 13.69 11.76 -3.63
CA THR A 224 12.76 12.10 -2.54
C THR A 224 12.46 13.59 -2.51
N CYS A 225 11.26 13.94 -2.00
CA CYS A 225 10.85 15.31 -1.73
C CYS A 225 9.83 15.34 -0.57
N ASP A 226 9.55 16.53 -0.04
CA ASP A 226 8.48 16.69 0.95
C ASP A 226 7.10 16.62 0.29
N LEU A 227 6.40 15.50 0.50
CA LEU A 227 5.06 15.28 -0.02
C LEU A 227 3.97 16.07 0.73
N ARG A 228 4.27 16.74 1.85
CA ARG A 228 3.30 17.52 2.63
C ARG A 228 3.09 18.92 2.07
N ALA A 229 3.99 19.43 1.23
CA ALA A 229 3.86 20.68 0.50
C ALA A 229 3.47 20.43 -0.97
N PRO A 230 2.73 21.34 -1.64
CA PRO A 230 2.42 21.18 -3.07
C PRO A 230 3.70 21.08 -3.92
N ILE A 231 3.76 20.06 -4.80
CA ILE A 231 4.89 19.92 -5.73
C ILE A 231 4.82 21.02 -6.80
N ASP A 232 5.87 21.82 -6.89
CA ASP A 232 6.11 22.87 -7.88
C ASP A 232 7.59 22.94 -8.29
N ALA A 233 7.96 23.90 -9.15
CA ALA A 233 9.33 24.05 -9.64
C ALA A 233 10.38 24.37 -8.55
N ARG A 234 9.97 24.86 -7.38
CA ARG A 234 10.86 25.18 -6.24
C ARG A 234 10.98 24.03 -5.26
N THR A 235 10.22 22.96 -5.45
CA THR A 235 10.27 21.77 -4.59
C THR A 235 11.69 21.22 -4.59
N LEU A 236 12.27 21.10 -3.40
CA LEU A 236 13.57 20.48 -3.21
C LEU A 236 13.45 18.97 -3.45
N VAL A 237 14.29 18.47 -4.36
CA VAL A 237 14.46 17.05 -4.63
C VAL A 237 15.87 16.63 -4.23
N ARG A 238 15.99 15.40 -3.72
CA ARG A 238 17.26 14.79 -3.30
C ARG A 238 17.33 13.37 -3.85
N ALA A 239 18.53 12.87 -4.15
CA ALA A 239 18.71 11.44 -4.32
C ALA A 239 18.39 10.72 -2.99
N ALA A 240 17.78 9.54 -3.08
CA ALA A 240 17.42 8.72 -1.93
C ALA A 240 18.64 8.05 -1.28
#